data_AF-A1ZMK8-F1
#
_entry.id   AF-A1ZMK8-F1
#
_cell.length_a   1.000
_cell.length_b   1.000
_cell.length_c   1.000
_cell.angle_alpha   90.00
_cell.angle_beta   90.00
_cell.angle_gamma   90.00
#
_symmetry.space_group_name_H-M   'P 1'
#
loop_
_entity.id
_entity.type
_entity.pdbx_description
1 polymer ?
#
loop_
_entity_poly.entity_id
_entity_poly.type
_entity_poly.pdbx_seq_one_letter_code
_entity_poly.pdbx_strand_id
1 'polypeptide(L)'
;MGATNFERYAFGKTLEEAYRRAYEEAEDFTGMIDGESGDLNSKPGCIEVAIPEGVTPARYLSWIEKADQAFTGYGISQKQKDKLLGSIPDRHQARVFTYANYYADTSAKALAIKMTGRKAQEFRRGTVYAGKPGNVYVFIGCARC
;
A
#
# COMPACT_ATOMS: atom_id res chain seq x y z
N MET A 1 7.27 9.04 19.34
CA MET A 1 6.30 8.26 18.55
C MET A 1 6.89 8.13 17.16
N GLY A 2 7.25 6.90 16.80
CA GLY A 2 7.80 6.59 15.49
C GLY A 2 6.69 6.48 14.46
N ALA A 3 7.08 6.27 13.20
CA ALA A 3 6.16 5.90 12.15
C ALA A 3 6.75 4.71 11.39
N THR A 4 5.92 3.72 11.12
CA THR A 4 6.31 2.46 10.50
C THR A 4 5.51 2.26 9.22
N ASN A 5 6.22 1.97 8.12
CA ASN A 5 5.58 1.58 6.87
C ASN A 5 5.12 0.12 6.97
N PHE A 6 3.91 -0.17 6.51
CA PHE A 6 3.36 -1.53 6.45
C PHE A 6 2.98 -1.91 5.03
N GLU A 7 2.98 -3.21 4.76
CA GLU A 7 2.46 -3.84 3.56
C GLU A 7 1.73 -5.13 3.97
N ARG A 8 0.42 -5.19 3.70
CA ARG A 8 -0.43 -6.34 4.06
C ARG A 8 -1.21 -6.81 2.84
N TYR A 9 -1.16 -8.11 2.57
CA TYR A 9 -1.93 -8.71 1.48
C TYR A 9 -3.15 -9.42 2.02
N ALA A 10 -4.29 -9.27 1.36
CA ALA A 10 -5.45 -10.10 1.64
C ALA A 10 -6.27 -10.39 0.40
N PHE A 11 -7.05 -11.46 0.53
CA PHE A 11 -8.02 -11.89 -0.47
C PHE A 11 -9.45 -11.60 0.01
N GLY A 12 -10.29 -11.05 -0.88
CA GLY A 12 -11.70 -10.81 -0.60
C GLY A 12 -12.52 -10.77 -1.88
N LYS A 13 -13.83 -11.02 -1.78
CA LYS A 13 -14.75 -10.83 -2.91
C LYS A 13 -14.97 -9.35 -3.19
N THR A 14 -14.96 -8.53 -2.14
CA THR A 14 -14.95 -7.06 -2.20
C THR A 14 -13.68 -6.49 -1.57
N LEU A 15 -13.46 -5.20 -1.77
CA LEU A 15 -12.36 -4.46 -1.14
C LEU A 15 -12.51 -4.46 0.38
N GLU A 16 -13.72 -4.22 0.88
CA GLU A 16 -14.03 -4.16 2.31
C GLU A 16 -13.80 -5.51 3.00
N GLU A 17 -14.16 -6.62 2.34
CA GLU A 17 -13.89 -7.96 2.86
C GLU A 17 -12.39 -8.23 2.95
N ALA A 18 -11.63 -7.85 1.93
CA ALA A 18 -10.17 -8.00 1.93
C ALA A 18 -9.53 -7.11 3.00
N TYR A 19 -10.00 -5.87 3.15
CA TYR A 19 -9.49 -4.94 4.15
C TYR A 19 -9.74 -5.44 5.57
N ARG A 20 -10.96 -5.87 5.88
CA ARG A 20 -11.28 -6.40 7.21
C ARG A 20 -10.41 -7.60 7.58
N ARG A 21 -10.18 -8.53 6.65
CA ARG A 21 -9.27 -9.66 6.88
C ARG A 21 -7.83 -9.21 7.15
N ALA A 22 -7.31 -8.30 6.32
CA ALA A 22 -5.95 -7.78 6.52
C ALA A 22 -5.82 -7.03 7.85
N TYR A 23 -6.87 -6.33 8.26
CA TYR A 23 -6.95 -5.59 9.52
C TYR A 23 -6.93 -6.55 10.71
N GLU A 24 -7.78 -7.58 10.71
CA GLU A 24 -7.82 -8.63 11.75
C GLU A 24 -6.47 -9.36 11.84
N GLU A 25 -5.85 -9.72 10.71
CA GLU A 25 -4.50 -10.32 10.70
C GLU A 25 -3.41 -9.39 11.27
N ALA A 26 -3.55 -8.07 11.08
CA ALA A 26 -2.63 -7.09 11.65
C ALA A 26 -2.83 -6.93 13.17
N GLU A 27 -4.08 -6.96 13.66
CA GLU A 27 -4.38 -7.00 15.09
C GLU A 27 -3.82 -8.26 15.75
N ASP A 28 -4.04 -9.43 15.16
CA ASP A 28 -3.52 -10.69 15.68
C ASP A 28 -1.98 -10.71 15.72
N PHE A 29 -1.33 -10.13 14.70
CA PHE A 29 0.13 -10.07 14.62
C PHE A 29 0.74 -9.11 15.64
N THR A 30 0.11 -7.94 15.84
CA THR A 30 0.65 -6.88 16.72
C THR A 30 0.20 -7.04 18.17
N GLY A 31 -0.92 -7.73 18.41
CA GLY A 31 -1.56 -7.83 19.73
C GLY A 31 -2.13 -6.49 20.23
N MET A 32 -2.24 -5.49 19.35
CA MET A 32 -2.64 -4.12 19.69
C MET A 32 -3.95 -3.75 18.99
N ILE A 33 -4.78 -2.94 19.67
CA ILE A 33 -6.10 -2.47 19.18
C ILE A 33 -6.23 -0.94 19.23
N ASP A 34 -5.21 -0.25 19.71
CA ASP A 34 -5.25 1.14 20.18
C ASP A 34 -4.61 2.17 19.22
N GLY A 35 -4.32 1.77 17.97
CA GLY A 35 -3.94 2.71 16.92
C GLY A 35 -2.47 3.13 16.89
N GLU A 36 -1.62 2.55 17.74
CA GLU A 36 -0.17 2.73 17.75
C GLU A 36 0.60 1.44 17.40
N SER A 37 -0.04 0.51 16.68
CA SER A 37 0.56 -0.77 16.31
C SER A 37 1.69 -0.68 15.28
N GLY A 38 1.84 0.46 14.59
CA GLY A 38 2.70 0.59 13.42
C GLY A 38 2.19 -0.13 12.16
N ASP A 39 0.94 -0.60 12.12
CA ASP A 39 0.40 -1.43 11.04
C ASP A 39 -1.00 -0.98 10.55
N LEU A 40 -1.62 -1.77 9.67
CA LEU A 40 -2.89 -1.52 9.02
C LEU A 40 -4.04 -1.31 10.02
N ASN A 41 -3.98 -1.96 11.18
CA ASN A 41 -4.99 -1.83 12.24
C ASN A 41 -5.00 -0.44 12.92
N SER A 42 -4.00 0.40 12.66
CA SER A 42 -4.02 1.81 13.08
C SER A 42 -4.73 2.74 12.10
N LYS A 43 -5.24 2.23 10.97
CA LYS A 43 -5.78 3.06 9.88
C LYS A 43 -7.30 3.20 9.96
N PRO A 44 -7.86 4.38 9.66
CA PRO A 44 -9.31 4.63 9.70
C PRO A 44 -10.08 4.01 8.51
N GLY A 45 -9.48 3.07 7.78
CA GLY A 45 -10.03 2.48 6.56
C GLY A 45 -9.03 2.43 5.40
N CYS A 46 -9.53 2.15 4.20
CA CYS A 46 -8.74 2.14 2.96
C CYS A 46 -9.37 2.95 1.83
N ILE A 47 -8.56 3.28 0.82
CA ILE A 47 -8.98 3.84 -0.47
C ILE A 47 -8.36 3.05 -1.61
N GLU A 48 -9.15 2.74 -2.64
CA GLU A 48 -8.62 2.03 -3.81
C GLU A 48 -7.78 2.96 -4.69
N VAL A 49 -6.59 2.50 -5.06
CA VAL A 49 -5.69 3.17 -5.98
C VAL A 49 -6.16 2.90 -7.40
N ALA A 50 -6.51 3.97 -8.12
CA ALA A 50 -6.92 3.89 -9.52
C ALA A 50 -5.69 3.77 -10.43
N ILE A 51 -5.34 2.54 -10.80
CA ILE A 51 -4.19 2.27 -11.68
C ILE A 51 -4.55 2.60 -13.14
N PRO A 52 -3.73 3.42 -13.84
CA PRO A 52 -3.93 3.71 -15.25
C PRO A 52 -3.84 2.46 -16.13
N GLU A 53 -4.59 2.45 -17.24
CA GLU A 53 -4.51 1.39 -18.24
C GLU A 53 -3.07 1.22 -18.77
N GLY A 54 -2.68 -0.03 -19.01
CA GLY A 54 -1.33 -0.37 -19.46
C GLY A 54 -0.24 -0.29 -18.39
N VAL A 55 -0.57 0.10 -17.15
CA VAL A 55 0.37 0.08 -16.02
C VAL A 55 0.06 -1.09 -15.11
N THR A 56 1.08 -1.86 -14.74
CA THR A 56 0.90 -2.97 -13.79
C THR A 56 0.79 -2.44 -12.36
N PRO A 57 0.00 -3.08 -11.49
CA PRO A 57 -0.12 -2.68 -10.08
C PRO A 57 1.22 -2.56 -9.37
N ALA A 58 2.12 -3.53 -9.58
CA ALA A 58 3.46 -3.53 -8.99
C ALA A 58 4.32 -2.34 -9.45
N ARG A 59 4.18 -1.90 -10.70
CA ARG A 59 4.90 -0.73 -11.21
C ARG A 59 4.36 0.56 -10.61
N TYR A 60 3.04 0.67 -10.50
CA TYR A 60 2.40 1.86 -9.93
C TYR A 60 2.71 1.99 -8.43
N LEU A 61 2.69 0.87 -7.70
CA LEU A 61 3.17 0.79 -6.32
C LEU A 61 4.60 1.33 -6.17
N SER A 62 5.52 0.84 -6.99
CA SER A 62 6.92 1.30 -6.96
C SER A 62 7.06 2.80 -7.22
N TRP A 63 6.18 3.40 -8.04
CA TRP A 63 6.18 4.85 -8.23
C TRP A 63 5.73 5.60 -6.98
N ILE A 64 4.72 5.10 -6.27
CA ILE A 64 4.25 5.68 -5.00
C ILE A 64 5.35 5.63 -3.95
N GLU A 65 6.00 4.48 -3.78
CA GLU A 65 7.11 4.31 -2.82
C GLU A 65 8.30 5.21 -3.13
N LYS A 66 8.65 5.37 -4.41
CA LYS A 66 9.73 6.29 -4.81
C LYS A 66 9.38 7.74 -4.56
N ALA A 67 8.13 8.14 -4.79
CA ALA A 67 7.66 9.48 -4.49
C ALA A 67 7.67 9.74 -2.99
N ASP A 68 7.17 8.80 -2.18
CA ASP A 68 7.27 8.87 -0.72
C ASP A 68 8.73 9.00 -0.28
N GLN A 69 9.61 8.11 -0.73
CA GLN A 69 11.04 8.17 -0.42
C GLN A 69 11.65 9.53 -0.79
N ALA A 70 11.28 10.11 -1.94
CA ALA A 70 11.77 11.42 -2.34
C ALA A 70 11.26 12.58 -1.46
N PHE A 71 10.08 12.44 -0.84
CA PHE A 71 9.46 13.45 0.01
C PHE A 71 9.88 13.33 1.47
N THR A 72 9.95 12.10 2.00
CA THR A 72 10.10 11.81 3.43
C THR A 72 11.46 11.21 3.79
N GLY A 73 12.24 10.77 2.80
CA GLY A 73 13.53 10.10 3.02
C GLY A 73 14.55 11.01 3.71
N TYR A 74 14.96 10.62 4.92
CA TYR A 74 16.00 11.32 5.67
C TYR A 74 17.38 11.15 5.01
N GLY A 75 18.14 12.24 4.90
CA GLY A 75 19.51 12.22 4.37
C GLY A 75 19.64 12.02 2.85
N ILE A 76 18.54 12.06 2.09
CA ILE A 76 18.61 11.95 0.63
C ILE A 76 19.04 13.27 -0.01
N SER A 77 19.98 13.22 -0.94
CA SER A 77 20.43 14.39 -1.70
C SER A 77 19.39 14.82 -2.74
N GLN A 78 19.45 16.09 -3.16
CA GLN A 78 18.56 16.60 -4.22
C GLN A 78 18.70 15.79 -5.52
N LYS A 79 19.92 15.41 -5.91
CA LYS A 79 20.17 14.57 -7.08
C LYS A 79 19.46 13.21 -6.99
N GLN A 80 19.36 12.64 -5.80
CA GLN A 80 18.62 11.39 -5.58
C GLN A 80 17.11 11.61 -5.69
N LYS A 81 16.59 12.72 -5.12
CA LYS A 81 15.18 13.11 -5.28
C LYS A 81 14.82 13.24 -6.76
N ASP A 82 15.62 13.98 -7.52
CA ASP A 82 15.39 14.19 -8.95
C ASP A 82 15.41 12.89 -9.74
N LYS A 83 16.32 11.95 -9.39
CA LYS A 83 16.37 10.62 -10.01
C LYS A 83 15.14 9.77 -9.70
N LEU A 84 14.65 9.81 -8.45
CA LEU A 84 13.45 9.07 -8.04
C LEU A 84 12.22 9.60 -8.77
N LEU A 85 12.00 10.92 -8.68
CA LEU A 85 10.86 11.61 -9.28
C LEU A 85 10.89 11.55 -10.81
N GLY A 86 12.07 11.71 -11.44
CA GLY A 86 12.25 11.59 -12.88
C GLY A 86 12.02 10.19 -13.45
N SER A 87 11.96 9.15 -12.60
CA SER A 87 11.58 7.80 -13.04
C SER A 87 10.06 7.58 -13.14
N ILE A 88 9.27 8.57 -12.71
CA ILE A 88 7.81 8.58 -12.75
C ILE A 88 7.39 9.41 -13.99
N PRO A 89 6.68 8.83 -14.96
CA PRO A 89 6.24 9.56 -16.14
C PRO A 89 5.36 10.77 -15.77
N ASP A 90 5.60 11.92 -16.39
CA ASP A 90 4.93 13.20 -16.06
C ASP A 90 3.41 13.09 -16.02
N ARG A 91 2.82 12.36 -16.99
CA ARG A 91 1.36 12.11 -17.06
C ARG A 91 0.77 11.39 -15.84
N HIS A 92 1.61 10.78 -14.99
CA HIS A 92 1.20 10.06 -13.79
C HIS A 92 1.64 10.75 -12.49
N GLN A 93 2.59 11.71 -12.55
CA GLN A 93 3.20 12.32 -11.36
C GLN A 93 2.17 12.90 -10.40
N ALA A 94 1.22 13.72 -10.89
CA ALA A 94 0.23 14.36 -10.02
C ALA A 94 -0.55 13.34 -9.16
N ARG A 95 -1.05 12.26 -9.77
CA ARG A 95 -1.78 11.22 -9.02
C ARG A 95 -0.87 10.40 -8.12
N VAL A 96 0.33 10.07 -8.58
CA VAL A 96 1.32 9.33 -7.77
C VAL A 96 1.71 10.14 -6.54
N PHE A 97 1.91 11.45 -6.67
CA PHE A 97 2.28 12.32 -5.55
C PHE A 97 1.13 12.46 -4.55
N THR A 98 -0.13 12.54 -5.03
CA THR A 98 -1.29 12.47 -4.14
C THR A 98 -1.27 11.18 -3.33
N TYR A 99 -1.11 10.02 -3.98
CA TYR A 99 -1.05 8.75 -3.27
C TYR A 99 0.17 8.64 -2.34
N ALA A 100 1.34 9.18 -2.71
CA ALA A 100 2.50 9.21 -1.83
C ALA A 100 2.25 10.02 -0.55
N ASN A 101 1.51 11.14 -0.64
CA ASN A 101 1.10 11.88 0.55
C ASN A 101 0.14 11.07 1.43
N TYR A 102 -0.83 10.35 0.83
CA TYR A 102 -1.69 9.42 1.59
C TYR A 102 -0.89 8.27 2.22
N TYR A 103 0.14 7.78 1.54
CA TYR A 103 1.02 6.73 2.04
C TYR A 103 1.78 7.21 3.28
N ALA A 104 2.37 8.42 3.23
CA ALA A 104 3.17 8.98 4.32
C ALA A 104 2.33 9.44 5.53
N ASP A 105 1.06 9.78 5.33
CA ASP A 105 0.20 10.31 6.39
C ASP A 105 -0.27 9.19 7.33
N THR A 106 0.26 9.21 8.55
CA THR A 106 -0.11 8.26 9.62
C THR A 106 -1.59 8.25 9.97
N SER A 107 -2.30 9.36 9.78
CA SER A 107 -3.72 9.50 10.09
C SER A 107 -4.64 9.29 8.88
N ALA A 108 -4.09 9.21 7.67
CA ALA A 108 -4.88 8.95 6.47
C ALA A 108 -5.27 7.47 6.35
N LYS A 109 -6.26 7.18 5.50
CA LYS A 109 -6.64 5.82 5.10
C LYS A 109 -5.47 5.10 4.40
N ALA A 110 -5.40 3.78 4.56
CA ALA A 110 -4.46 2.94 3.82
C ALA A 110 -4.76 2.97 2.31
N LEU A 111 -3.73 2.86 1.49
CA LEU A 111 -3.91 2.66 0.06
C LEU A 111 -4.15 1.19 -0.22
N ALA A 112 -5.18 0.87 -0.99
CA ALA A 112 -5.48 -0.47 -1.45
C ALA A 112 -5.20 -0.59 -2.94
N ILE A 113 -4.32 -1.50 -3.32
CA ILE A 113 -3.97 -1.77 -4.71
C ILE A 113 -4.47 -3.16 -5.09
N LYS A 114 -5.36 -3.23 -6.08
CA LYS A 114 -5.83 -4.48 -6.64
C LYS A 114 -4.70 -5.17 -7.42
N MET A 115 -4.22 -6.28 -6.89
CA MET A 115 -3.18 -7.08 -7.52
C MET A 115 -3.75 -7.94 -8.64
N THR A 116 -3.01 -8.02 -9.74
CA THR A 116 -3.37 -8.81 -10.93
C THR A 116 -2.20 -9.66 -11.41
N GLY A 117 -2.49 -10.62 -12.30
CA GLY A 117 -1.48 -11.47 -12.92
C GLY A 117 -0.73 -12.36 -11.91
N ARG A 118 0.58 -12.55 -12.15
CA ARG A 118 1.43 -13.51 -11.43
C ARG A 118 1.46 -13.30 -9.91
N LYS A 119 1.61 -12.06 -9.43
CA LYS A 119 1.62 -11.77 -7.99
C LYS A 119 0.33 -12.19 -7.29
N ALA A 120 -0.82 -11.93 -7.90
CA ALA A 120 -2.11 -12.37 -7.36
C ALA A 120 -2.26 -13.90 -7.36
N GLN A 121 -1.71 -14.58 -8.38
CA GLN A 121 -1.73 -16.05 -8.45
C GLN A 121 -0.80 -16.67 -7.41
N GLU A 122 0.39 -16.12 -7.20
CA GLU A 122 1.35 -16.59 -6.19
C GLU A 122 0.76 -16.49 -4.78
N PHE A 123 0.16 -15.34 -4.43
CA PHE A 123 -0.54 -15.17 -3.15
C PHE A 123 -1.64 -16.22 -2.96
N ARG A 124 -2.45 -16.48 -3.98
CA ARG A 124 -3.52 -17.49 -3.91
C ARG A 124 -3.01 -18.92 -3.78
N ARG A 125 -1.91 -19.25 -4.46
CA ARG A 125 -1.30 -20.59 -4.40
C ARG A 125 -0.68 -20.88 -3.05
N GLY A 126 -0.12 -19.87 -2.40
CA GLY A 126 0.44 -19.97 -1.05
C GLY A 126 -0.60 -20.00 0.08
N THR A 127 -1.89 -19.96 -0.24
CA THR A 127 -2.99 -19.81 0.74
C THR A 127 -4.14 -20.75 0.43
N VAL A 128 -5.13 -20.81 1.34
CA VAL A 128 -6.38 -21.57 1.16
C VAL A 128 -7.32 -20.97 0.11
N TYR A 129 -6.87 -19.96 -0.66
CA TYR A 129 -7.68 -19.20 -1.63
C TYR A 129 -7.48 -19.63 -3.08
N ALA A 130 -6.67 -20.67 -3.33
CA ALA A 130 -6.50 -21.24 -4.66
C ALA A 130 -7.86 -21.62 -5.29
N GLY A 131 -8.09 -21.16 -6.52
CA GLY A 131 -9.33 -21.43 -7.28
C GLY A 131 -10.58 -20.68 -6.80
N LYS A 132 -10.53 -19.91 -5.71
CA LYS A 132 -11.71 -19.19 -5.19
C LYS A 132 -11.99 -17.89 -5.98
N PRO A 133 -13.28 -17.55 -6.23
CA PRO A 133 -13.65 -16.29 -6.86
C PRO A 133 -13.44 -15.12 -5.90
N GLY A 134 -12.79 -14.06 -6.38
CA GLY A 134 -12.45 -12.86 -5.59
C GLY A 134 -11.23 -12.15 -6.15
N ASN A 135 -10.71 -11.17 -5.41
CA ASN A 135 -9.57 -10.35 -5.78
C ASN A 135 -8.52 -10.38 -4.67
N VAL A 136 -7.25 -10.16 -5.05
CA VAL A 136 -6.15 -9.98 -4.09
C VAL A 136 -5.85 -8.50 -4.04
N TYR A 137 -5.80 -7.95 -2.85
CA TYR A 137 -5.42 -6.56 -2.61
C TYR A 137 -4.14 -6.54 -1.78
N VAL A 138 -3.31 -5.53 -2.04
CA VAL A 138 -2.25 -5.13 -1.13
C VAL A 138 -2.65 -3.80 -0.50
N PHE A 139 -2.54 -3.73 0.82
CA PHE A 139 -2.80 -2.56 1.64
C PHE A 139 -1.47 -2.02 2.12
N ILE A 140 -1.24 -0.73 1.88
CA ILE A 140 0.03 -0.07 2.19
C ILE A 140 -0.20 1.29 2.84
N GLY A 141 0.78 1.73 3.59
CA GLY A 141 0.85 3.06 4.16
C GLY A 141 1.84 3.14 5.31
N CYS A 142 1.89 4.28 5.96
CA CYS A 142 2.68 4.54 7.15
C CYS A 142 1.76 4.67 8.36
N ALA A 143 2.02 4.01 9.49
CA ALA A 143 1.22 4.09 10.72
C ALA A 143 2.07 4.53 11.91
N ARG A 144 1.44 5.13 12.93
CA ARG A 144 2.14 5.52 14.17
C ARG A 144 2.53 4.28 14.97
N CYS A 145 3.69 4.33 15.61
CA CYS A 145 4.20 3.32 16.54
C CYS A 145 4.89 3.93 17.77
#